data_AF-A0A927SS21-F1
#
_entry.id   AF-A0A927SS21-F1
#
_cell.length_a   1.000
_cell.length_b   1.000
_cell.length_c   1.000
_cell.angle_alpha   90.00
_cell.angle_beta   90.00
_cell.angle_gamma   90.00
#
_symmetry.space_group_name_H-M   'P 1'
#
loop_
_entity.id
_entity.type
_entity.pdbx_description
1 polymer ?
#
loop_
_entity_poly.entity_id
_entity_poly.type
_entity_poly.pdbx_seq_one_letter_code
_entity_poly.pdbx_strand_id
1 'polypeptide(L)'
;MKTADKERYIVFDVETPNSHNDRMSSIGVVVVEGQDVIQEHYTLINPETHFEPFNISLTGISPADVRDKPTFAEAWAELAPIFSSGMLIAHNAPFDMSVLAKCLNTYHIDWQPYAYYACTCQMGRKCLPDAQDHKLNTLCTLLQIPLEQHHCALDDAKACASLLIHYLKQGNDPTDFVHSYDISHACTAQKTSNARHVQPSETTLRLQTLQMILKSISADGVLTAEEIAVLEEWMINNQILEGNYPFDKVFRTVRQATQDGVLDNEEKEEMLELFNRITDPVGHTECSCFDIRGKVFCLTGEFKAGGRGAIEAHLVSLGGIASKNVTKKTDYVIVGEFGSDAWSSGNYGTKVKKAMELQEKGCSIEIVKESEAHIVL
;
A
#
# COMPACT_ATOMS: atom_id res chain seq x y z
N MET A 1 -13.69 18.99 -25.41
CA MET A 1 -14.60 18.55 -24.34
C MET A 1 -13.87 17.45 -23.60
N LYS A 2 -13.24 17.76 -22.46
CA LYS A 2 -12.56 16.74 -21.64
C LYS A 2 -13.68 15.87 -21.06
N THR A 3 -13.74 14.60 -21.43
CA THR A 3 -14.53 13.59 -20.73
C THR A 3 -14.08 13.60 -19.27
N ALA A 4 -14.98 13.83 -18.32
CA ALA A 4 -14.68 13.54 -16.93
C ALA A 4 -14.40 12.03 -16.87
N ASP A 5 -13.20 11.64 -16.43
CA ASP A 5 -12.89 10.23 -16.22
C ASP A 5 -13.91 9.67 -15.23
N LYS A 6 -14.74 8.74 -15.70
CA LYS A 6 -15.70 8.04 -14.83
C LYS A 6 -14.90 7.15 -13.88
N GLU A 7 -15.29 7.11 -12.61
CA GLU A 7 -14.69 6.19 -11.64
C GLU A 7 -14.84 4.73 -12.11
N ARG A 8 -13.76 3.96 -11.98
CA ARG A 8 -13.68 2.58 -12.45
C ARG A 8 -13.53 1.62 -11.27
N TYR A 9 -14.41 0.62 -11.22
CA TYR A 9 -14.44 -0.40 -10.18
C TYR A 9 -14.26 -1.79 -10.79
N ILE A 10 -13.41 -2.60 -10.15
CA ILE A 10 -13.12 -3.98 -10.55
C ILE A 10 -13.81 -4.88 -9.55
N VAL A 11 -15.02 -5.31 -9.89
CA VAL A 11 -15.79 -6.21 -9.05
C VAL A 11 -15.34 -7.64 -9.33
N PHE A 12 -15.00 -8.41 -8.32
CA PHE A 12 -14.56 -9.78 -8.51
C PHE A 12 -15.02 -10.71 -7.39
N ASP A 13 -15.03 -11.99 -7.70
CA ASP A 13 -15.34 -13.10 -6.80
C ASP A 13 -14.51 -14.31 -7.23
N VAL A 14 -14.10 -15.14 -6.27
CA VAL A 14 -13.19 -16.26 -6.49
C VAL A 14 -13.69 -17.54 -5.84
N GLU A 15 -13.48 -18.66 -6.53
CA GLU A 15 -13.70 -19.99 -5.97
C GLU A 15 -12.38 -20.69 -5.68
N THR A 16 -12.35 -21.47 -4.62
CA THR A 16 -11.14 -22.14 -4.13
C THR A 16 -11.28 -23.66 -4.24
N PRO A 17 -10.19 -24.39 -4.53
CA PRO A 17 -10.24 -25.85 -4.62
C PRO A 17 -10.28 -26.55 -3.25
N ASN A 18 -9.82 -25.88 -2.19
CA ASN A 18 -9.72 -26.44 -0.84
C ASN A 18 -9.65 -25.32 0.21
N SER A 19 -9.73 -25.71 1.49
CA SER A 19 -9.77 -24.84 2.66
C SER A 19 -8.48 -24.06 2.97
N HIS A 20 -7.35 -24.34 2.31
CA HIS A 20 -6.13 -23.55 2.48
C HIS A 20 -6.27 -22.12 1.93
N ASN A 21 -7.16 -21.95 0.94
CA ASN A 21 -7.48 -20.66 0.32
C ASN A 21 -6.24 -19.95 -0.26
N ASP A 22 -5.20 -20.69 -0.64
CA ASP A 22 -3.96 -20.20 -1.26
C ASP A 22 -3.90 -20.51 -2.77
N ARG A 23 -5.01 -21.01 -3.32
CA ARG A 23 -5.23 -21.33 -4.72
C ARG A 23 -6.65 -20.95 -5.13
N MET A 24 -6.86 -20.68 -6.42
CA MET A 24 -8.16 -20.43 -7.03
C MET A 24 -8.48 -21.48 -8.09
N SER A 25 -9.71 -21.98 -8.12
CA SER A 25 -10.24 -22.85 -9.17
C SER A 25 -11.03 -22.08 -10.24
N SER A 26 -11.52 -20.89 -9.92
CA SER A 26 -12.10 -19.95 -10.90
C SER A 26 -12.11 -18.52 -10.38
N ILE A 27 -12.22 -17.57 -11.30
CA ILE A 27 -12.42 -16.15 -10.98
C ILE A 27 -13.43 -15.52 -11.94
N GLY A 28 -14.34 -14.74 -11.38
CA GLY A 28 -15.28 -13.89 -12.11
C GLY A 28 -14.92 -12.42 -11.88
N VAL A 29 -14.94 -11.63 -12.94
CA VAL A 29 -14.59 -10.20 -12.91
C VAL A 29 -15.62 -9.40 -13.70
N VAL A 30 -16.10 -8.32 -13.12
CA VAL A 30 -17.02 -7.37 -13.74
C VAL A 30 -16.42 -5.97 -13.59
N VAL A 31 -16.17 -5.30 -14.71
CA VAL A 31 -15.66 -3.93 -14.73
C VAL A 31 -16.84 -2.98 -14.84
N VAL A 32 -16.93 -2.07 -13.86
CA VAL A 32 -17.97 -1.04 -13.79
C VAL A 32 -17.32 0.33 -13.97
N GLU A 33 -17.84 1.15 -14.88
CA GLU A 33 -17.45 2.55 -15.04
C GLU A 33 -18.64 3.47 -14.73
N GLY A 34 -18.52 4.26 -13.66
CA GLY A 34 -19.64 5.00 -13.10
C GLY A 34 -20.74 4.06 -12.61
N GLN A 35 -21.81 3.88 -13.39
CA GLN A 35 -22.95 3.01 -13.06
C GLN A 35 -23.22 1.95 -14.14
N ASP A 36 -22.31 1.82 -15.12
CA ASP A 36 -22.47 0.96 -16.28
C ASP A 36 -21.49 -0.21 -16.18
N VAL A 37 -21.98 -1.44 -16.38
CA VAL A 37 -21.11 -2.60 -16.59
C VAL A 37 -20.54 -2.51 -18.00
N ILE A 38 -19.22 -2.43 -18.12
CA ILE A 38 -18.55 -2.28 -19.41
C ILE A 38 -17.85 -3.55 -19.90
N GLN A 39 -17.52 -4.47 -18.99
CA GLN A 39 -16.82 -5.70 -19.31
C GLN A 39 -17.12 -6.77 -18.27
N GLU A 40 -17.24 -8.01 -18.73
CA GLU A 40 -17.31 -9.21 -17.91
C GLU A 40 -16.20 -10.17 -18.34
N HIS A 41 -15.56 -10.83 -17.40
CA HIS A 41 -14.53 -11.82 -17.65
C HIS A 41 -14.68 -12.98 -16.67
N TYR A 42 -14.52 -14.20 -17.16
CA TYR A 42 -14.56 -15.40 -16.35
C TYR A 42 -13.53 -16.39 -16.86
N THR A 43 -12.82 -17.01 -15.93
CA THR A 43 -11.88 -18.09 -16.27
C THR A 43 -11.87 -19.17 -15.19
N LEU A 44 -11.86 -20.42 -15.64
CA LEU A 44 -11.48 -21.56 -14.82
C LEU A 44 -9.95 -21.58 -14.73
N ILE A 45 -9.43 -21.91 -13.56
CA ILE A 45 -7.99 -21.90 -13.29
C ILE A 45 -7.59 -23.30 -12.85
N ASN A 46 -6.52 -23.84 -13.42
CA ASN A 46 -5.84 -25.00 -12.89
C ASN A 46 -5.06 -24.59 -11.63
N PRO A 47 -5.48 -25.02 -10.43
CA PRO A 47 -4.87 -24.55 -9.19
C PRO A 47 -3.61 -25.35 -8.81
N GLU A 48 -3.23 -26.36 -9.60
CA GLU A 48 -2.07 -27.22 -9.37
C GLU A 48 -2.05 -27.85 -7.96
N THR A 49 -3.24 -28.14 -7.43
CA THR A 49 -3.42 -28.74 -6.11
C THR A 49 -4.65 -29.66 -6.10
N HIS A 50 -4.84 -30.33 -4.97
CA HIS A 50 -5.98 -31.19 -4.72
C HIS A 50 -7.26 -30.39 -4.46
N PHE A 51 -8.40 -31.01 -4.77
CA PHE A 51 -9.72 -30.47 -4.46
C PHE A 51 -10.33 -31.21 -3.26
N GLU A 52 -10.89 -30.46 -2.32
CA GLU A 52 -11.65 -31.03 -1.21
C GLU A 52 -13.10 -31.29 -1.62
N PRO A 53 -13.72 -32.40 -1.15
CA PRO A 53 -15.11 -32.74 -1.51
C PRO A 53 -16.11 -31.62 -1.20
N PHE A 54 -15.88 -30.85 -0.13
CA PHE A 54 -16.72 -29.71 0.24
C PHE A 54 -16.69 -28.64 -0.85
N ASN A 55 -15.51 -28.21 -1.30
CA ASN A 55 -15.36 -27.20 -2.35
C ASN A 55 -15.96 -27.65 -3.68
N ILE A 56 -15.78 -28.92 -4.05
CA ILE A 56 -16.42 -29.48 -5.25
C ILE A 56 -17.95 -29.42 -5.11
N SER A 57 -18.50 -29.80 -3.95
CA SER A 57 -19.95 -29.78 -3.72
C SER A 57 -20.53 -28.36 -3.70
N LEU A 58 -19.74 -27.39 -3.27
CA LEU A 58 -20.14 -25.99 -3.16
C LEU A 58 -20.17 -25.32 -4.55
N THR A 59 -19.09 -25.49 -5.31
CA THR A 59 -18.82 -24.75 -6.56
C THR A 59 -19.20 -25.52 -7.82
N GLY A 60 -19.31 -26.85 -7.72
CA GLY A 60 -19.45 -27.74 -8.86
C GLY A 60 -18.17 -27.96 -9.67
N ILE A 61 -17.05 -27.32 -9.31
CA ILE A 61 -15.78 -27.42 -10.06
C ILE A 61 -15.01 -28.65 -9.60
N SER A 62 -14.77 -29.58 -10.52
CA SER A 62 -13.97 -30.79 -10.28
C SER A 62 -12.54 -30.66 -10.83
N PRO A 63 -11.60 -31.50 -10.37
CA PRO A 63 -10.26 -31.57 -10.96
C PRO A 63 -10.25 -31.87 -12.47
N ALA A 64 -11.31 -32.50 -13.00
CA ALA A 64 -11.40 -32.78 -14.43
C ALA A 64 -11.73 -31.52 -15.25
N ASP A 65 -12.48 -30.57 -14.69
CA ASP A 65 -12.92 -29.35 -15.39
C ASP A 65 -11.78 -28.35 -15.58
N VAL A 66 -10.80 -28.38 -14.67
CA VAL A 66 -9.67 -27.44 -14.64
C VAL A 66 -8.36 -28.00 -15.21
N ARG A 67 -8.31 -29.30 -15.55
CA ARG A 67 -7.05 -29.97 -15.93
C ARG A 67 -6.32 -29.28 -17.08
N ASP A 68 -7.06 -28.88 -18.10
CA ASP A 68 -6.52 -28.28 -19.34
C ASP A 68 -6.73 -26.75 -19.37
N LYS A 69 -6.96 -26.14 -18.20
CA LYS A 69 -7.17 -24.69 -18.04
C LYS A 69 -5.86 -23.99 -17.67
N PRO A 70 -5.74 -22.67 -17.91
CA PRO A 70 -4.55 -21.93 -17.53
C PRO A 70 -4.28 -22.06 -16.03
N THR A 71 -3.00 -22.12 -15.68
CA THR A 71 -2.53 -21.93 -14.30
C THR A 71 -2.87 -20.52 -13.81
N PHE A 72 -2.78 -20.29 -12.50
CA PHE A 72 -3.00 -18.94 -11.96
C PHE A 72 -2.03 -17.92 -12.57
N ALA A 73 -0.77 -18.28 -12.80
CA ALA A 73 0.22 -17.38 -13.39
C ALA A 73 -0.14 -16.95 -14.81
N GLU A 74 -0.63 -17.88 -15.63
CA GLU A 74 -1.08 -17.60 -17.00
C GLU A 74 -2.34 -16.74 -17.01
N ALA A 75 -3.33 -17.09 -16.18
CA ALA A 75 -4.55 -16.29 -16.04
C ALA A 75 -4.23 -14.88 -15.52
N TRP A 76 -3.31 -14.75 -14.57
CA TRP A 76 -2.94 -13.46 -13.99
C TRP A 76 -2.29 -12.51 -14.99
N ALA A 77 -1.54 -13.02 -15.96
CA ALA A 77 -0.97 -12.18 -17.02
C ALA A 77 -2.04 -11.37 -17.78
N GLU A 78 -3.23 -11.93 -17.94
CA GLU A 78 -4.38 -11.26 -18.56
C GLU A 78 -5.18 -10.40 -17.57
N LEU A 79 -5.27 -10.83 -16.30
CA LEU A 79 -6.06 -10.17 -15.27
C LEU A 79 -5.35 -8.96 -14.65
N ALA A 80 -4.03 -8.97 -14.53
CA ALA A 80 -3.27 -7.93 -13.84
C ALA A 80 -3.54 -6.52 -14.37
N PRO A 81 -3.61 -6.27 -15.70
CA PRO A 81 -3.97 -4.96 -16.23
C PRO A 81 -5.40 -4.52 -15.83
N ILE A 82 -6.34 -5.47 -15.76
CA ILE A 82 -7.74 -5.20 -15.37
C ILE A 82 -7.78 -4.83 -13.89
N PHE A 83 -7.16 -5.64 -13.02
CA PHE A 83 -7.08 -5.40 -11.58
C PHE A 83 -6.33 -4.11 -11.22
N SER A 84 -5.43 -3.65 -12.08
CA SER A 84 -4.69 -2.39 -11.91
C SER A 84 -5.45 -1.15 -12.40
N SER A 85 -6.61 -1.33 -13.04
CA SER A 85 -7.33 -0.23 -13.71
C SER A 85 -8.37 0.48 -12.84
N GLY A 86 -8.60 0.03 -11.61
CA GLY A 86 -9.62 0.62 -10.74
C GLY A 86 -9.60 0.08 -9.31
N MET A 87 -10.52 0.56 -8.47
CA MET A 87 -10.67 0.08 -7.11
C MET A 87 -11.32 -1.31 -7.10
N LEU A 88 -10.79 -2.22 -6.28
CA LEU A 88 -11.33 -3.57 -6.17
C LEU A 88 -12.62 -3.59 -5.34
N ILE A 89 -13.59 -4.39 -5.75
CA ILE A 89 -14.85 -4.55 -5.05
C ILE A 89 -15.18 -6.03 -4.96
N ALA A 90 -15.54 -6.50 -3.76
CA ALA A 90 -16.02 -7.87 -3.57
C ALA A 90 -17.09 -7.93 -2.48
N HIS A 91 -17.89 -8.99 -2.48
CA HIS A 91 -18.88 -9.22 -1.43
C HIS A 91 -18.25 -10.09 -0.35
N ASN A 92 -18.18 -9.58 0.89
CA ASN A 92 -17.32 -10.16 1.92
C ASN A 92 -15.81 -10.15 1.52
N ALA A 93 -15.40 -9.04 0.91
CA ALA A 93 -14.08 -8.82 0.31
C ALA A 93 -12.84 -9.29 1.11
N PRO A 94 -12.77 -9.29 2.46
CA PRO A 94 -11.62 -9.86 3.16
C PRO A 94 -11.30 -11.31 2.76
N PHE A 95 -12.30 -12.10 2.36
CA PHE A 95 -12.09 -13.45 1.85
C PHE A 95 -11.37 -13.42 0.49
N ASP A 96 -12.00 -12.82 -0.53
CA ASP A 96 -11.48 -12.79 -1.90
C ASP A 96 -10.10 -12.14 -1.99
N MET A 97 -9.90 -11.05 -1.24
CA MET A 97 -8.61 -10.37 -1.13
C MET A 97 -7.54 -11.29 -0.51
N SER A 98 -7.91 -12.12 0.47
CA SER A 98 -6.98 -13.08 1.07
C SER A 98 -6.57 -14.17 0.08
N VAL A 99 -7.53 -14.70 -0.68
CA VAL A 99 -7.24 -15.70 -1.71
C VAL A 99 -6.34 -15.11 -2.79
N LEU A 100 -6.64 -13.89 -3.28
CA LEU A 100 -5.83 -13.19 -4.28
C LEU A 100 -4.39 -13.00 -3.82
N ALA A 101 -4.21 -12.44 -2.62
CA ALA A 101 -2.89 -12.20 -2.07
C ALA A 101 -2.08 -13.49 -1.88
N LYS A 102 -2.70 -14.54 -1.33
CA LYS A 102 -2.04 -15.83 -1.16
C LYS A 102 -1.68 -16.50 -2.48
N CYS A 103 -2.52 -16.36 -3.51
CA CYS A 103 -2.19 -16.86 -4.84
C CYS A 103 -0.96 -16.13 -5.40
N LEU A 104 -0.97 -14.79 -5.39
CA LEU A 104 0.20 -14.00 -5.83
C LEU A 104 1.48 -14.40 -5.10
N ASN A 105 1.42 -14.54 -3.78
CA ASN A 105 2.57 -14.95 -2.97
C ASN A 105 3.03 -16.37 -3.27
N THR A 106 2.10 -17.32 -3.42
CA THR A 106 2.48 -18.72 -3.64
C THR A 106 3.03 -18.97 -5.05
N TYR A 107 2.55 -18.20 -6.03
CA TYR A 107 3.05 -18.25 -7.39
C TYR A 107 4.26 -17.34 -7.63
N HIS A 108 4.73 -16.60 -6.60
CA HIS A 108 5.82 -15.65 -6.69
C HIS A 108 5.63 -14.60 -7.80
N ILE A 109 4.40 -14.10 -7.91
CA ILE A 109 4.01 -13.11 -8.90
C ILE A 109 4.03 -11.73 -8.26
N ASP A 110 4.90 -10.88 -8.77
CA ASP A 110 4.93 -9.46 -8.41
C ASP A 110 3.75 -8.72 -9.05
N TRP A 111 3.02 -7.96 -8.26
CA TRP A 111 1.96 -7.06 -8.73
C TRP A 111 2.10 -5.67 -8.12
N GLN A 112 1.51 -5.44 -6.95
CA GLN A 112 1.68 -4.24 -6.15
C GLN A 112 1.57 -4.62 -4.67
N PRO A 113 2.30 -3.92 -3.78
CA PRO A 113 2.32 -4.27 -2.35
C PRO A 113 0.98 -4.00 -1.66
N TYR A 114 0.19 -3.06 -2.19
CA TYR A 114 -1.10 -2.67 -1.64
C TYR A 114 -2.17 -2.56 -2.71
N ALA A 115 -3.39 -2.99 -2.38
CA ALA A 115 -4.57 -2.78 -3.20
C ALA A 115 -5.70 -2.12 -2.40
N TYR A 116 -6.33 -1.10 -2.98
CA TYR A 116 -7.53 -0.50 -2.40
C TYR A 116 -8.76 -1.32 -2.75
N TYR A 117 -9.58 -1.60 -1.75
CA TYR A 117 -10.83 -2.33 -1.95
C TYR A 117 -11.98 -1.78 -1.11
N ALA A 118 -13.21 -1.99 -1.55
CA ALA A 118 -14.41 -1.81 -0.74
C ALA A 118 -15.25 -3.10 -0.71
N CYS A 119 -16.05 -3.25 0.33
CA CYS A 119 -16.84 -4.45 0.57
C CYS A 119 -18.33 -4.16 0.48
N THR A 120 -19.03 -4.74 -0.50
CA THR A 120 -20.47 -4.49 -0.70
C THR A 120 -21.31 -4.99 0.48
N CYS A 121 -20.86 -6.01 1.22
CA CYS A 121 -21.48 -6.43 2.48
C CYS A 121 -21.40 -5.32 3.56
N GLN A 122 -20.27 -4.62 3.67
CA GLN A 122 -20.13 -3.49 4.60
C GLN A 122 -20.93 -2.28 4.16
N MET A 123 -20.96 -1.99 2.85
CA MET A 123 -21.80 -0.95 2.27
C MET A 123 -23.28 -1.24 2.57
N GLY A 124 -23.71 -2.48 2.35
CA GLY A 124 -25.05 -2.96 2.65
C GLY A 124 -25.45 -2.66 4.10
N ARG A 125 -24.58 -2.89 5.08
CA ARG A 125 -24.89 -2.61 6.50
C ARG A 125 -25.25 -1.14 6.78
N LYS A 126 -24.71 -0.21 6.00
CA LYS A 126 -25.06 1.22 6.09
C LYS A 126 -26.29 1.55 5.22
N CYS A 127 -26.36 0.98 4.02
CA CYS A 127 -27.38 1.33 3.02
C CYS A 127 -28.73 0.65 3.28
N LEU A 128 -28.73 -0.54 3.89
CA LEU A 128 -29.88 -1.41 4.09
C LEU A 128 -29.91 -1.95 5.54
N PRO A 129 -29.94 -1.06 6.55
CA PRO A 129 -29.78 -1.46 7.97
C PRO A 129 -30.87 -2.42 8.46
N ASP A 130 -32.04 -2.42 7.82
CA ASP A 130 -33.19 -3.26 8.18
C ASP A 130 -33.17 -4.65 7.50
N ALA A 131 -32.16 -4.96 6.68
CA ALA A 131 -32.02 -6.29 6.09
C ALA A 131 -31.74 -7.34 7.17
N GLN A 132 -32.37 -8.53 7.04
CA GLN A 132 -32.22 -9.63 8.01
C GLN A 132 -30.74 -10.00 8.25
N ASP A 133 -29.99 -10.13 7.15
CA ASP A 133 -28.54 -10.18 7.13
C ASP A 133 -28.03 -9.55 5.83
N HIS A 134 -26.71 -9.49 5.69
CA HIS A 134 -26.04 -8.84 4.57
C HIS A 134 -25.28 -9.84 3.71
N LYS A 135 -25.73 -11.10 3.66
CA LYS A 135 -25.21 -12.09 2.72
C LYS A 135 -25.67 -11.75 1.31
N LEU A 136 -24.87 -12.15 0.31
CA LEU A 136 -25.12 -11.83 -1.09
C LEU A 136 -26.52 -12.27 -1.53
N ASN A 137 -26.86 -13.53 -1.31
CA ASN A 137 -28.16 -14.11 -1.65
C ASN A 137 -29.35 -13.40 -0.97
N THR A 138 -29.21 -13.02 0.31
CA THR A 138 -30.25 -12.28 1.05
C THR A 138 -30.48 -10.90 0.44
N LEU A 139 -29.41 -10.15 0.16
CA LEU A 139 -29.50 -8.82 -0.42
C LEU A 139 -29.99 -8.85 -1.87
N CYS A 140 -29.58 -9.86 -2.65
CA CYS A 140 -30.09 -10.06 -4.00
C CYS A 140 -31.59 -10.35 -4.00
N THR A 141 -32.07 -11.19 -3.07
CA THR A 141 -33.51 -11.45 -2.90
C THR A 141 -34.27 -10.18 -2.53
N LEU A 142 -33.75 -9.39 -1.57
CA LEU A 142 -34.36 -8.14 -1.12
C LEU A 142 -34.49 -7.12 -2.25
N LEU A 143 -33.45 -6.99 -3.09
CA LEU A 143 -33.37 -6.00 -4.16
C LEU A 143 -33.84 -6.53 -5.52
N GLN A 144 -34.33 -7.77 -5.60
CA GLN A 144 -34.74 -8.45 -6.83
C GLN A 144 -33.62 -8.50 -7.89
N ILE A 145 -32.37 -8.67 -7.44
CA ILE A 145 -31.21 -8.86 -8.30
C ILE A 145 -31.13 -10.35 -8.67
N PRO A 146 -31.02 -10.70 -9.97
CA PRO A 146 -30.84 -12.08 -10.39
C PRO A 146 -29.55 -12.69 -9.81
N LEU A 147 -29.66 -13.89 -9.26
CA LEU A 147 -28.54 -14.72 -8.86
C LEU A 147 -28.86 -16.15 -9.35
N GLU A 148 -28.41 -16.46 -10.57
CA GLU A 148 -28.82 -17.68 -11.27
C GLU A 148 -28.13 -18.92 -10.68
N GLN A 149 -26.81 -18.90 -10.55
CA GLN A 149 -26.03 -19.95 -9.90
C GLN A 149 -25.14 -19.36 -8.79
N HIS A 150 -25.61 -19.47 -7.55
CA HIS A 150 -24.78 -19.14 -6.39
C HIS A 150 -23.60 -20.11 -6.29
N HIS A 151 -22.38 -19.61 -6.05
CA HIS A 151 -21.08 -20.30 -6.17
C HIS A 151 -20.60 -20.54 -7.60
N CYS A 152 -21.07 -19.72 -8.54
CA CYS A 152 -20.41 -19.47 -9.80
C CYS A 152 -19.75 -18.08 -9.71
N ALA A 153 -18.41 -18.04 -9.77
CA ALA A 153 -17.64 -16.82 -9.54
C ALA A 153 -18.12 -15.62 -10.39
N LEU A 154 -18.54 -15.84 -11.65
CA LEU A 154 -19.04 -14.74 -12.49
C LEU A 154 -20.43 -14.26 -12.04
N ASP A 155 -21.33 -15.18 -11.69
CA ASP A 155 -22.70 -14.83 -11.26
C ASP A 155 -22.65 -14.06 -9.94
N ASP A 156 -21.83 -14.51 -8.99
CA ASP A 156 -21.62 -13.83 -7.71
C ASP A 156 -20.95 -12.45 -7.90
N ALA A 157 -19.96 -12.33 -8.81
CA ALA A 157 -19.38 -11.04 -9.18
C ALA A 157 -20.40 -10.08 -9.83
N LYS A 158 -21.29 -10.58 -10.69
CA LYS A 158 -22.37 -9.79 -11.33
C LYS A 158 -23.43 -9.35 -10.34
N ALA A 159 -23.79 -10.21 -9.40
CA ALA A 159 -24.67 -9.88 -8.29
C ALA A 159 -24.04 -8.80 -7.39
N CYS A 160 -22.74 -8.95 -7.07
CA CYS A 160 -21.98 -7.96 -6.31
C CYS A 160 -21.90 -6.60 -7.05
N ALA A 161 -21.69 -6.61 -8.38
CA ALA A 161 -21.68 -5.40 -9.20
C ALA A 161 -23.06 -4.72 -9.23
N SER A 162 -24.13 -5.50 -9.27
CA SER A 162 -25.50 -4.99 -9.20
C SER A 162 -25.79 -4.33 -7.85
N LEU A 163 -25.30 -4.90 -6.74
CA LEU A 163 -25.36 -4.26 -5.42
C LEU A 163 -24.60 -2.95 -5.39
N LEU A 164 -23.36 -2.93 -5.90
CA LEU A 164 -22.55 -1.72 -6.01
C LEU A 164 -23.29 -0.61 -6.78
N ILE A 165 -23.81 -0.92 -7.97
CA ILE A 165 -24.56 0.02 -8.80
C ILE A 165 -25.82 0.51 -8.09
N HIS A 166 -26.51 -0.36 -7.34
CA HIS A 166 -27.65 0.04 -6.52
C HIS A 166 -27.25 1.08 -5.47
N TYR A 167 -26.16 0.86 -4.74
CA TYR A 167 -25.65 1.80 -3.73
C TYR A 167 -25.21 3.13 -4.35
N LEU A 168 -24.53 3.09 -5.50
CA LEU A 168 -24.12 4.27 -6.26
C LEU A 168 -25.32 5.10 -6.72
N LYS A 169 -26.39 4.46 -7.18
CA LYS A 169 -27.65 5.13 -7.57
C LYS A 169 -28.35 5.81 -6.39
N GLN A 170 -28.10 5.35 -5.17
CA GLN A 170 -28.57 5.98 -3.94
C GLN A 170 -27.63 7.09 -3.43
N GLY A 171 -26.55 7.38 -4.15
CA GLY A 171 -25.56 8.39 -3.78
C GLY A 171 -24.54 7.94 -2.73
N ASN A 172 -24.42 6.63 -2.49
CA ASN A 172 -23.36 6.10 -1.62
C ASN A 172 -22.07 5.93 -2.42
N ASP A 173 -21.01 6.56 -1.93
CA ASP A 173 -19.68 6.48 -2.54
C ASP A 173 -18.88 5.32 -1.91
N PRO A 174 -18.37 4.34 -2.70
CA PRO A 174 -17.56 3.25 -2.18
C PRO A 174 -16.28 3.74 -1.47
N THR A 175 -15.80 4.95 -1.76
CA THR A 175 -14.64 5.55 -1.08
C THR A 175 -14.90 5.82 0.41
N ASP A 176 -16.15 5.91 0.85
CA ASP A 176 -16.52 5.95 2.29
C ASP A 176 -16.19 4.64 3.03
N PHE A 177 -15.98 3.55 2.28
CA PHE A 177 -15.78 2.19 2.78
C PHE A 177 -14.46 1.59 2.32
N VAL A 178 -13.55 2.41 1.78
CA VAL A 178 -12.29 1.91 1.25
C VAL A 178 -11.38 1.43 2.39
N HIS A 179 -10.76 0.29 2.14
CA HIS A 179 -9.71 -0.29 2.94
C HIS A 179 -8.48 -0.49 2.05
N SER A 180 -7.30 -0.50 2.67
CA SER A 180 -6.07 -0.95 2.02
C SER A 180 -5.81 -2.40 2.41
N TYR A 181 -5.51 -3.22 1.42
CA TYR A 181 -5.09 -4.60 1.62
C TYR A 181 -3.60 -4.72 1.36
N ASP A 182 -2.87 -5.30 2.31
CA ASP A 182 -1.47 -5.66 2.17
C ASP A 182 -1.40 -7.02 1.45
N ILE A 183 -0.98 -6.98 0.18
CA ILE A 183 -0.88 -8.16 -0.68
C ILE A 183 0.27 -9.06 -0.20
N SER A 184 1.39 -8.47 0.20
CA SER A 184 2.58 -9.19 0.67
C SER A 184 2.30 -10.01 1.92
N HIS A 185 1.55 -9.45 2.87
CA HIS A 185 1.22 -10.10 4.15
C HIS A 185 -0.15 -10.78 4.18
N ALA A 186 -0.88 -10.76 3.04
CA ALA A 186 -2.22 -11.30 2.89
C ALA A 186 -3.17 -10.87 4.02
N CYS A 187 -3.20 -9.58 4.36
CA CYS A 187 -4.05 -9.06 5.41
C CYS A 187 -4.63 -7.67 5.07
N THR A 188 -5.81 -7.36 5.62
CA THR A 188 -6.29 -5.97 5.62
C THR A 188 -5.39 -5.15 6.53
N ALA A 189 -4.77 -4.10 6.00
CA ALA A 189 -3.93 -3.22 6.79
C ALA A 189 -4.76 -2.66 7.96
N GLN A 190 -4.39 -3.02 9.20
CA GLN A 190 -5.18 -2.66 10.37
C GLN A 190 -5.21 -1.14 10.53
N LYS A 191 -6.44 -0.59 10.60
CA LYS A 191 -6.68 0.79 11.02
C LYS A 191 -6.10 0.98 12.42
N THR A 192 -4.95 1.65 12.55
CA THR A 192 -4.55 2.19 13.85
C THR A 192 -5.67 3.13 14.30
N SER A 193 -6.16 2.89 15.51
CA SER A 193 -7.48 3.30 16.01
C SER A 193 -7.68 4.81 16.25
N ASN A 194 -7.14 5.70 15.42
CA ASN A 194 -7.31 7.16 15.58
C ASN A 194 -7.26 7.99 14.28
N ALA A 195 -7.23 7.39 13.09
CA ALA A 195 -7.31 8.16 11.86
C ALA A 195 -8.76 8.25 11.37
N ARG A 196 -9.36 9.44 11.45
CA ARG A 196 -10.46 9.82 10.55
C ARG A 196 -10.01 9.52 9.11
N HIS A 197 -10.93 9.06 8.26
CA HIS A 197 -10.73 9.00 6.81
C HIS A 197 -10.18 10.35 6.34
N VAL A 198 -8.93 10.37 5.92
CA VAL A 198 -8.33 11.50 5.24
C VAL A 198 -7.69 10.89 4.00
N GLN A 199 -8.32 11.12 2.84
CA GLN A 199 -7.63 11.03 1.56
C GLN A 199 -6.27 11.72 1.71
N PRO A 200 -5.13 11.12 1.27
CA PRO A 200 -3.86 11.80 1.32
C PRO A 200 -4.04 13.18 0.69
N SER A 201 -3.73 14.23 1.44
CA SER A 201 -3.89 15.58 0.93
C SER A 201 -3.13 15.71 -0.39
N GLU A 202 -3.56 16.61 -1.27
CA GLU A 202 -2.81 16.92 -2.49
C GLU A 202 -1.32 17.19 -2.19
N THR A 203 -1.04 17.84 -1.06
CA THR A 203 0.31 18.02 -0.51
C THR A 203 1.04 16.70 -0.25
N THR A 204 0.37 15.71 0.33
CA THR A 204 0.96 14.39 0.62
C THR A 204 1.33 13.65 -0.67
N LEU A 205 0.44 13.65 -1.66
CA LEU A 205 0.70 13.01 -2.96
C LEU A 205 1.87 13.68 -3.70
N ARG A 206 1.88 15.02 -3.76
CA ARG A 206 2.96 15.76 -4.42
C ARG A 206 4.30 15.58 -3.68
N LEU A 207 4.32 15.48 -2.35
CA LEU A 207 5.54 15.15 -1.59
C LEU A 207 6.05 13.73 -1.91
N GLN A 208 5.16 12.77 -2.12
CA GLN A 208 5.55 11.43 -2.57
C GLN A 208 6.13 11.47 -3.99
N THR A 209 5.53 12.24 -4.91
CA THR A 209 6.08 12.46 -6.24
C THR A 209 7.48 13.07 -6.19
N LEU A 210 7.71 14.08 -5.33
CA LEU A 210 9.04 14.64 -5.12
C LEU A 210 10.04 13.55 -4.71
N GLN A 211 9.70 12.69 -3.73
CA GLN A 211 10.60 11.62 -3.31
C GLN A 211 10.92 10.63 -4.44
N MET A 212 9.95 10.30 -5.29
CA MET A 212 10.19 9.44 -6.45
C MET A 212 11.13 10.08 -7.47
N ILE A 213 10.97 11.38 -7.75
CA ILE A 213 11.87 12.13 -8.64
C ILE A 213 13.29 12.10 -8.07
N LEU A 214 13.46 12.46 -6.79
CA LEU A 214 14.77 12.48 -6.14
C LEU A 214 15.45 11.10 -6.19
N LYS A 215 14.70 10.03 -5.91
CA LYS A 215 15.21 8.65 -5.95
C LYS A 215 15.61 8.24 -7.36
N SER A 216 14.86 8.69 -8.37
CA SER A 216 15.15 8.36 -9.77
C SER A 216 16.42 9.05 -10.25
N ILE A 217 16.57 10.35 -9.98
CA ILE A 217 17.72 11.14 -10.47
C ILE A 217 19.00 10.87 -9.66
N SER A 218 18.88 10.36 -8.42
CA SER A 218 20.05 10.01 -7.60
C SER A 218 20.49 8.55 -7.76
N ALA A 219 19.77 7.75 -8.55
CA ALA A 219 19.95 6.30 -8.60
C ALA A 219 21.31 5.85 -9.16
N ASP A 220 21.86 6.60 -10.12
CA ASP A 220 23.15 6.29 -10.75
C ASP A 220 24.33 7.02 -10.08
N GLY A 221 24.06 7.84 -9.07
CA GLY A 221 25.05 8.62 -8.33
C GLY A 221 25.64 9.80 -9.12
N VAL A 222 25.04 10.22 -10.24
CA VAL A 222 25.56 11.34 -11.04
C VAL A 222 24.41 12.25 -11.48
N LEU A 223 24.37 13.48 -10.96
CA LEU A 223 23.36 14.45 -11.37
C LEU A 223 23.72 15.17 -12.68
N THR A 224 22.82 15.09 -13.65
CA THR A 224 22.91 15.85 -14.92
C THR A 224 22.21 17.20 -14.81
N ALA A 225 22.61 18.16 -15.66
CA ALA A 225 21.97 19.48 -15.68
C ALA A 225 20.51 19.39 -16.13
N GLU A 226 20.20 18.46 -17.03
CA GLU A 226 18.86 18.17 -17.53
C GLU A 226 17.95 17.64 -16.42
N GLU A 227 18.42 16.72 -15.58
CA GLU A 227 17.66 16.20 -14.43
C GLU A 227 17.36 17.29 -13.40
N ILE A 228 18.36 18.13 -13.11
CA ILE A 228 18.20 19.25 -12.19
C ILE A 228 17.20 20.27 -12.75
N ALA A 229 17.24 20.56 -14.06
CA ALA A 229 16.28 21.44 -14.71
C ALA A 229 14.85 20.89 -14.66
N VAL A 230 14.67 19.58 -14.91
CA VAL A 230 13.36 18.92 -14.80
C VAL A 230 12.83 18.94 -13.37
N LEU A 231 13.70 18.67 -12.38
CA LEU A 231 13.35 18.78 -10.97
C LEU A 231 12.96 20.21 -10.63
N GLU A 232 13.75 21.21 -11.01
CA GLU A 232 13.48 22.62 -10.74
C GLU A 232 12.14 23.06 -11.36
N GLU A 233 11.88 22.73 -12.63
CA GLU A 233 10.62 23.01 -13.29
C GLU A 233 9.43 22.37 -12.57
N TRP A 234 9.57 21.09 -12.18
CA TRP A 234 8.56 20.41 -11.40
C TRP A 234 8.31 21.14 -10.08
N MET A 235 9.35 21.56 -9.36
CA MET A 235 9.19 22.24 -8.08
C MET A 235 8.53 23.62 -8.22
N ILE A 236 8.84 24.38 -9.27
CA ILE A 236 8.17 25.65 -9.58
C ILE A 236 6.67 25.44 -9.79
N ASN A 237 6.28 24.37 -10.49
CA ASN A 237 4.87 24.01 -10.73
C ASN A 237 4.18 23.41 -9.50
N ASN A 238 4.92 23.19 -8.40
CA ASN A 238 4.46 22.55 -7.17
C ASN A 238 4.65 23.43 -5.93
N GLN A 239 4.67 24.75 -6.06
CA GLN A 239 4.77 25.71 -4.93
C GLN A 239 3.70 25.56 -3.83
N ILE A 240 2.60 24.85 -4.09
CA ILE A 240 1.65 24.43 -3.04
C ILE A 240 2.31 23.64 -1.90
N LEU A 241 3.50 23.09 -2.13
CA LEU A 241 4.30 22.36 -1.16
C LEU A 241 5.13 23.27 -0.22
N GLU A 242 5.18 24.58 -0.44
CA GLU A 242 5.92 25.51 0.41
C GLU A 242 5.52 25.35 1.90
N GLY A 243 6.53 25.41 2.78
CA GLY A 243 6.37 25.18 4.22
C GLY A 243 6.42 23.70 4.63
N ASN A 244 6.62 22.78 3.68
CA ASN A 244 6.71 21.34 3.95
C ASN A 244 8.13 20.81 3.72
N TYR A 245 8.58 19.97 4.66
CA TYR A 245 9.78 19.16 4.48
C TYR A 245 9.44 17.87 3.68
N PRO A 246 10.29 17.44 2.72
CA PRO A 246 11.59 18.01 2.37
C PRO A 246 11.58 19.10 1.28
N PHE A 247 10.41 19.47 0.74
CA PHE A 247 10.29 20.40 -0.40
C PHE A 247 11.10 21.69 -0.21
N ASP A 248 10.92 22.41 0.90
CA ASP A 248 11.62 23.69 1.11
C ASP A 248 13.15 23.56 1.12
N LYS A 249 13.66 22.42 1.61
CA LYS A 249 15.10 22.17 1.69
C LYS A 249 15.65 21.91 0.30
N VAL A 250 15.02 21.00 -0.43
CA VAL A 250 15.39 20.64 -1.80
C VAL A 250 15.29 21.87 -2.70
N PHE A 251 14.19 22.63 -2.60
CA PHE A 251 13.94 23.78 -3.46
C PHE A 251 15.00 24.86 -3.26
N ARG A 252 15.36 25.12 -2.00
CA ARG A 252 16.41 26.09 -1.67
C ARG A 252 17.77 25.65 -2.20
N THR A 253 18.15 24.39 -1.99
CA THR A 253 19.43 23.87 -2.47
C THR A 253 19.52 23.92 -3.98
N VAL A 254 18.50 23.43 -4.69
CA VAL A 254 18.43 23.49 -6.16
C VAL A 254 18.50 24.94 -6.64
N ARG A 255 17.72 25.85 -6.03
CA ARG A 255 17.72 27.28 -6.41
C ARG A 255 19.04 27.99 -6.15
N GLN A 256 19.76 27.62 -5.10
CA GLN A 256 21.09 28.18 -4.81
C GLN A 256 22.08 27.73 -5.87
N ALA A 257 22.06 26.44 -6.24
CA ALA A 257 22.94 25.85 -7.25
C ALA A 257 22.63 26.29 -8.69
N THR A 258 21.39 26.68 -9.00
CA THR A 258 21.03 27.16 -10.35
C THR A 258 21.10 28.68 -10.49
N GLN A 259 21.37 29.43 -9.42
CA GLN A 259 21.22 30.88 -9.39
C GLN A 259 22.22 31.62 -10.28
N ASP A 260 23.45 31.13 -10.37
CA ASP A 260 24.52 31.74 -11.16
C ASP A 260 24.54 31.26 -12.63
N GLY A 261 23.67 30.30 -12.97
CA GLY A 261 23.53 29.71 -14.28
C GLY A 261 24.61 28.68 -14.63
N VAL A 262 25.46 28.28 -13.68
CA VAL A 262 26.55 27.31 -13.88
C VAL A 262 26.56 26.29 -12.75
N LEU A 263 26.00 25.11 -13.01
CA LEU A 263 26.05 23.98 -12.08
C LEU A 263 27.43 23.34 -12.04
N ASP A 264 28.20 23.59 -10.99
CA ASP A 264 29.51 22.97 -10.79
C ASP A 264 29.42 21.57 -10.15
N ASN A 265 30.57 20.91 -10.00
CA ASN A 265 30.60 19.55 -9.44
C ASN A 265 30.37 19.52 -7.92
N GLU A 266 30.79 20.56 -7.20
CA GLU A 266 30.64 20.67 -5.74
C GLU A 266 29.15 20.83 -5.41
N GLU A 267 28.43 21.68 -6.14
CA GLU A 267 26.99 21.86 -5.99
C GLU A 267 26.20 20.57 -6.32
N LYS A 268 26.62 19.83 -7.35
CA LYS A 268 26.01 18.54 -7.69
C LYS A 268 26.25 17.49 -6.62
N GLU A 269 27.45 17.43 -6.05
CA GLU A 269 27.79 16.51 -4.98
C GLU A 269 26.97 16.83 -3.72
N GLU A 270 26.88 18.10 -3.33
CA GLU A 270 26.03 18.56 -2.22
C GLU A 270 24.54 18.21 -2.42
N MET A 271 24.02 18.40 -3.64
CA MET A 271 22.64 18.01 -3.98
C MET A 271 22.44 16.51 -3.92
N LEU A 272 23.37 15.73 -4.46
CA LEU A 272 23.29 14.28 -4.48
C LEU A 272 23.31 13.72 -3.05
N GLU A 273 24.20 14.22 -2.18
CA GLU A 273 24.21 13.87 -0.76
C GLU A 273 22.88 14.21 -0.08
N LEU A 274 22.32 15.40 -0.35
CA LEU A 274 21.03 15.79 0.19
C LEU A 274 19.91 14.85 -0.28
N PHE A 275 19.87 14.52 -1.57
CA PHE A 275 18.83 13.68 -2.16
C PHE A 275 18.92 12.26 -1.61
N ASN A 276 20.12 11.69 -1.53
CA ASN A 276 20.36 10.38 -0.93
C ASN A 276 20.00 10.36 0.55
N ARG A 277 20.31 11.41 1.31
CA ARG A 277 19.88 11.52 2.72
C ARG A 277 18.37 11.60 2.86
N ILE A 278 17.67 12.23 1.92
CA ILE A 278 16.21 12.31 1.92
C ILE A 278 15.60 10.98 1.49
N THR A 279 16.14 10.32 0.47
CA THR A 279 15.56 9.10 -0.10
C THR A 279 15.96 7.86 0.71
N ASP A 280 17.13 7.85 1.31
CA ASP A 280 17.60 6.78 2.18
C ASP A 280 18.28 7.36 3.44
N PRO A 281 17.48 7.87 4.41
CA PRO A 281 18.00 8.50 5.63
C PRO A 281 18.70 7.53 6.58
N VAL A 282 18.73 6.24 6.23
CA VAL A 282 19.28 5.16 7.06
C VAL A 282 20.43 4.44 6.36
N GLY A 283 20.65 4.65 5.06
CA GLY A 283 21.73 4.02 4.29
C GLY A 283 23.11 4.66 4.45
N HIS A 284 23.18 5.87 4.99
CA HIS A 284 24.40 6.68 5.00
C HIS A 284 24.98 6.89 6.42
N THR A 285 24.49 6.17 7.42
CA THR A 285 24.96 6.34 8.80
C THR A 285 26.18 5.44 9.06
N GLU A 286 27.39 5.93 8.77
CA GLU A 286 28.60 5.35 9.39
C GLU A 286 28.56 5.67 10.89
N CYS A 287 27.80 4.89 11.67
CA CYS A 287 27.68 5.12 13.09
C CYS A 287 28.95 4.63 13.80
N SER A 288 29.91 5.54 13.99
CA SER A 288 31.04 5.30 14.89
C SER A 288 30.52 5.21 16.33
N CYS A 289 30.46 3.99 16.86
CA CYS A 289 30.12 3.59 18.24
C CYS A 289 28.74 4.01 18.79
N PHE A 290 27.71 3.21 18.51
CA PHE A 290 26.41 3.29 19.21
C PHE A 290 26.55 3.08 20.74
N ASP A 291 26.19 4.08 21.55
CA ASP A 291 26.10 4.00 23.02
C ASP A 291 24.78 4.61 23.52
N ILE A 292 23.92 3.75 24.06
CA ILE A 292 22.56 4.12 24.49
C ILE A 292 22.49 4.66 25.93
N ARG A 293 23.59 4.61 26.71
CA ARG A 293 23.58 4.93 28.14
C ARG A 293 23.23 6.40 28.40
N GLY A 294 22.13 6.63 29.12
CA GLY A 294 21.64 7.97 29.46
C GLY A 294 21.01 8.71 28.28
N LYS A 295 20.83 8.04 27.15
CA LYS A 295 20.33 8.61 25.89
C LYS A 295 18.85 8.31 25.69
N VAL A 296 18.12 9.28 25.13
CA VAL A 296 16.69 9.14 24.85
C VAL A 296 16.50 8.54 23.46
N PHE A 297 15.78 7.43 23.36
CA PHE A 297 15.58 6.74 22.08
C PHE A 297 14.11 6.53 21.72
N CYS A 298 13.85 6.36 20.44
CA CYS A 298 12.56 6.00 19.88
C CYS A 298 12.73 4.81 18.93
N LEU A 299 11.85 3.81 19.06
CA LEU A 299 11.79 2.68 18.12
C LEU A 299 10.80 2.95 16.99
N THR A 300 11.18 2.56 15.77
CA THR A 300 10.33 2.59 14.58
C THR A 300 10.65 1.40 13.68
N GLY A 301 9.65 0.89 12.96
CA GLY A 301 9.83 -0.29 12.11
C GLY A 301 9.75 -1.63 12.83
N GLU A 302 9.79 -2.68 12.04
CA GLU A 302 9.83 -4.08 12.47
C GLU A 302 11.27 -4.53 12.61
N PHE A 303 11.53 -5.25 13.70
CA PHE A 303 12.88 -5.58 14.11
C PHE A 303 13.14 -7.07 13.99
N LYS A 304 14.36 -7.42 13.57
CA LYS A 304 14.81 -8.79 13.37
C LYS A 304 15.14 -9.52 14.66
N ALA A 305 15.68 -8.82 15.64
CA ALA A 305 16.09 -9.38 16.92
C ALA A 305 14.89 -9.88 17.73
N GLY A 306 13.69 -9.31 17.53
CA GLY A 306 12.47 -9.74 18.20
C GLY A 306 11.39 -8.66 18.28
N GLY A 307 10.33 -8.93 19.04
CA GLY A 307 9.21 -7.99 19.20
C GLY A 307 9.65 -6.66 19.81
N ARG A 308 9.07 -5.54 19.34
CA ARG A 308 9.42 -4.17 19.75
C ARG A 308 9.49 -3.97 21.27
N GLY A 309 8.62 -4.62 22.03
CA GLY A 309 8.63 -4.55 23.50
C GLY A 309 9.86 -5.23 24.14
N ALA A 310 10.37 -6.32 23.56
CA ALA A 310 11.57 -6.99 24.04
C ALA A 310 12.82 -6.13 23.79
N ILE A 311 12.89 -5.49 22.62
CA ILE A 311 13.99 -4.59 22.25
C ILE A 311 13.99 -3.34 23.13
N GLU A 312 12.82 -2.75 23.37
CA GLU A 312 12.68 -1.61 24.28
C GLU A 312 13.18 -1.98 25.68
N ALA A 313 12.77 -3.14 26.21
CA ALA A 313 13.22 -3.62 27.51
C ALA A 313 14.74 -3.85 27.56
N HIS A 314 15.32 -4.41 26.50
CA HIS A 314 16.75 -4.63 26.40
C HIS A 314 17.54 -3.31 26.39
N LEU A 315 17.17 -2.35 25.54
CA LEU A 315 17.84 -1.04 25.45
C LEU A 315 17.70 -0.22 26.75
N VAL A 316 16.55 -0.34 27.42
CA VAL A 316 16.36 0.24 28.76
C VAL A 316 17.27 -0.43 29.80
N SER A 317 17.47 -1.75 29.72
CA SER A 317 18.41 -2.47 30.60
C SER A 317 19.87 -2.03 30.41
N LEU A 318 20.22 -1.57 29.20
CA LEU A 318 21.52 -0.98 28.88
C LEU A 318 21.64 0.50 29.31
N GLY A 319 20.61 1.07 29.96
CA GLY A 319 20.62 2.45 30.46
C GLY A 319 19.99 3.49 29.52
N GLY A 320 19.33 3.05 28.44
CA GLY A 320 18.56 3.91 27.54
C GLY A 320 17.25 4.39 28.14
N ILE A 321 16.76 5.54 27.66
CA ILE A 321 15.48 6.13 28.07
C ILE A 321 14.49 6.05 26.91
N ALA A 322 13.56 5.10 26.98
CA ALA A 322 12.55 4.92 25.94
C ALA A 322 11.57 6.11 25.89
N SER A 323 11.33 6.62 24.68
CA SER A 323 10.27 7.60 24.39
C SER A 323 9.36 7.09 23.29
N LYS A 324 8.07 7.37 23.42
CA LYS A 324 7.07 7.04 22.39
C LYS A 324 7.13 7.99 21.19
N ASN A 325 7.60 9.21 21.41
CA ASN A 325 7.57 10.29 20.42
C ASN A 325 8.97 10.89 20.21
N VAL A 326 9.25 11.27 18.97
CA VAL A 326 10.47 12.00 18.61
C VAL A 326 10.32 13.47 19.00
N THR A 327 11.24 13.97 19.82
CA THR A 327 11.24 15.33 20.36
C THR A 327 12.63 15.95 20.26
N LYS A 328 12.79 17.22 20.63
CA LYS A 328 14.11 17.88 20.69
C LYS A 328 15.09 17.22 21.68
N LYS A 329 14.61 16.36 22.58
CA LYS A 329 15.43 15.63 23.55
C LYS A 329 15.83 14.24 23.06
N THR A 330 15.29 13.79 21.93
CA THR A 330 15.58 12.47 21.37
C THR A 330 17.00 12.47 20.83
N ASP A 331 17.84 11.56 21.31
CA ASP A 331 19.20 11.34 20.79
C ASP A 331 19.15 10.34 19.62
N TYR A 332 18.40 9.24 19.75
CA TYR A 332 18.36 8.17 18.76
C TYR A 332 16.95 7.86 18.24
N VAL A 333 16.82 7.69 16.94
CA VAL A 333 15.69 6.99 16.31
C VAL A 333 16.20 5.69 15.72
N ILE A 334 15.88 4.58 16.36
CA ILE A 334 16.35 3.25 15.97
C ILE A 334 15.31 2.62 15.04
N VAL A 335 15.76 2.27 13.85
CA VAL A 335 14.95 1.72 12.76
C VAL A 335 15.23 0.22 12.66
N GLY A 336 14.18 -0.60 12.77
CA GLY A 336 14.31 -2.06 12.61
C GLY A 336 14.68 -2.48 11.19
N GLU A 337 15.32 -3.65 11.04
CA GLU A 337 15.89 -4.09 9.76
C GLU A 337 14.88 -4.45 8.68
N PHE A 338 13.68 -4.87 9.08
CA PHE A 338 12.65 -5.23 8.11
C PHE A 338 11.91 -3.99 7.59
N GLY A 339 12.44 -2.79 7.86
CA GLY A 339 11.73 -1.55 7.60
C GLY A 339 10.38 -1.56 8.32
N SER A 340 9.46 -0.73 7.88
CA SER A 340 8.06 -0.90 8.25
C SER A 340 7.30 -0.66 6.97
N ASP A 341 6.37 -1.53 6.61
CA ASP A 341 5.51 -1.29 5.45
C ASP A 341 4.68 0.01 5.60
N ALA A 342 4.55 0.55 6.82
CA ALA A 342 4.00 1.87 7.14
C ALA A 342 4.92 3.07 6.82
N TRP A 343 5.69 3.02 5.74
CA TRP A 343 6.39 4.20 5.19
C TRP A 343 5.40 5.03 4.37
N SER A 344 4.53 5.78 5.06
CA SER A 344 3.49 6.64 4.48
C SER A 344 3.97 7.76 3.54
N SER A 345 5.23 7.73 3.10
CA SER A 345 5.81 8.76 2.25
C SER A 345 6.79 8.23 1.19
N GLY A 346 7.14 6.93 1.20
CA GLY A 346 7.94 6.34 0.14
C GLY A 346 9.31 5.80 0.54
N ASN A 347 9.90 6.17 1.69
CA ASN A 347 11.11 5.50 2.21
C ASN A 347 11.28 5.48 3.75
N TYR A 348 10.46 6.16 4.57
CA TYR A 348 10.59 6.11 6.05
C TYR A 348 9.32 6.54 6.82
N GLY A 349 9.16 6.04 8.06
CA GLY A 349 7.98 6.28 8.90
C GLY A 349 7.91 7.67 9.57
N THR A 350 6.77 8.00 10.19
CA THR A 350 6.50 9.33 10.81
C THR A 350 7.53 9.78 11.84
N LYS A 351 8.16 8.84 12.55
CA LYS A 351 9.25 9.14 13.52
C LYS A 351 10.54 9.58 12.83
N VAL A 352 10.93 8.91 11.76
CA VAL A 352 12.13 9.28 10.98
C VAL A 352 11.91 10.63 10.31
N LYS A 353 10.73 10.89 9.74
CA LYS A 353 10.35 12.20 9.22
C LYS A 353 10.50 13.28 10.28
N LYS A 354 10.02 13.01 11.50
CA LYS A 354 10.12 13.96 12.59
C LYS A 354 11.57 14.21 13.03
N ALA A 355 12.42 13.19 13.00
CA ALA A 355 13.84 13.31 13.29
C ALA A 355 14.53 14.22 12.27
N MET A 356 14.30 14.00 10.97
CA MET A 356 14.88 14.82 9.89
C MET A 356 14.43 16.28 9.96
N GLU A 357 13.15 16.54 10.25
CA GLU A 357 12.64 17.90 10.50
C GLU A 357 13.32 18.60 11.68
N LEU A 358 13.74 17.86 12.70
CA LEU A 358 14.41 18.38 13.88
C LEU A 358 15.92 18.53 13.65
N GLN A 359 16.54 17.65 12.88
CA GLN A 359 17.93 17.80 12.40
C GLN A 359 18.08 19.11 11.61
N GLU A 360 17.15 19.42 10.71
CA GLU A 360 17.15 20.69 9.97
C GLU A 360 17.00 21.92 10.90
N LYS A 361 16.42 21.73 12.09
CA LYS A 361 16.32 22.75 13.15
C LYS A 361 17.53 22.75 14.10
N GLY A 362 18.60 22.03 13.76
CA GLY A 362 19.86 21.97 14.51
C GLY A 362 19.85 21.00 15.70
N CYS A 363 18.90 20.07 15.78
CA CYS A 363 18.92 19.03 16.82
C CYS A 363 19.86 17.88 16.41
N SER A 364 20.75 17.47 17.31
CA SER A 364 21.63 16.31 17.13
C SER A 364 20.88 15.01 17.39
N ILE A 365 20.05 14.60 16.43
CA ILE A 365 19.33 13.32 16.45
C ILE A 365 20.01 12.39 15.46
N GLU A 366 20.35 11.17 15.87
CA GLU A 366 20.91 10.14 15.01
C GLU A 366 19.83 9.12 14.63
N ILE A 367 19.77 8.76 13.34
CA ILE A 367 18.87 7.73 12.82
C ILE A 367 19.73 6.49 12.55
N VAL A 368 19.48 5.41 13.29
CA VAL A 368 20.40 4.25 13.36
C VAL A 368 19.66 2.98 12.98
N LYS A 369 20.30 2.12 12.15
CA LYS A 369 19.75 0.79 11.85
C LYS A 369 19.90 -0.16 13.03
N GLU A 370 19.01 -1.13 13.13
CA GLU A 370 19.10 -2.19 14.14
C GLU A 370 20.45 -2.95 14.09
N SER A 371 20.99 -3.21 12.90
CA SER A 371 22.29 -3.86 12.69
C SER A 371 23.46 -3.01 13.20
N GLU A 372 23.40 -1.70 13.01
CA GLU A 372 24.40 -0.72 13.49
C GLU A 372 24.31 -0.51 15.00
N ALA A 373 23.10 -0.61 15.56
CA ALA A 373 22.89 -0.58 17.00
C ALA A 373 23.34 -1.88 17.70
N HIS A 374 23.79 -2.89 16.94
CA HIS A 374 24.23 -4.21 17.42
C HIS A 374 23.24 -4.86 18.40
N ILE A 375 21.94 -4.67 18.16
CA ILE A 375 20.89 -5.20 19.03
C ILE A 375 20.79 -6.71 18.80
N VAL A 376 21.29 -7.49 19.76
CA VAL A 376 21.16 -8.95 19.80
C VAL A 376 20.44 -9.30 21.09
N LEU A 377 19.27 -9.94 20.97
CA LEU A 377 18.42 -10.31 22.10
C LEU A 377 18.80 -11.67 22.71
#